data_AF-A0A2V5N475-F1
#
_entry.id   AF-A0A2V5N475-F1
#
_cell.length_a   1.000
_cell.length_b   1.000
_cell.length_c   1.000
_cell.angle_alpha   90.00
_cell.angle_beta   90.00
_cell.angle_gamma   90.00
#
_symmetry.space_group_name_H-M   'P 1'
#
loop_
_entity.id
_entity.type
_entity.pdbx_description
1 polymer ?
#
loop_
_entity_poly.entity_id
_entity_poly.type
_entity_poly.pdbx_seq_one_letter_code
_entity_poly.pdbx_strand_id
1 'polypeptide(L)'
;MDRNGTGRPLNNGFDLGAVEVFRPAYVPPTILSVFPADGASNVVQGVTITVVIRDGTALPNPASYRLKLNGHTVTPSSIKIGTSTTVTYAQPGGLLGNTAYTAVFTFADNSTPTPNLFTNTWSFTTQPAMDAAAPRLQGSDPSTLVALKAIHFNRNTAAGGSSWQQVSADSPDGTAMQALPNVGRNVLANISLSPLMEYKVTFVTNGTHYIWAYGEADSPPGAGVDDTCNIGLDGVLPSTGVGFGGNFAVLQGFLWNNALLGNGPLGTLDVAMTGEHIVDVWMREDGLLLNQILLTTDPNYDPNVTPPTESPLNPAQPRLTVQNTSAGLVITWSGGGTLYSGPAVTGPWSPVAGASGSINIDPSAPQQFYKVIR
;
A
#
# COMPACT_ATOMS: atom_id res chain seq x y z
N MET A 1 45.33 35.78 -45.73
CA MET A 1 45.73 36.96 -44.95
C MET A 1 44.44 37.72 -44.62
N ASP A 2 44.22 38.12 -43.38
CA ASP A 2 43.08 38.97 -43.02
C ASP A 2 43.43 40.46 -43.18
N ARG A 3 42.48 41.37 -42.90
CA ARG A 3 42.67 42.84 -42.99
C ARG A 3 43.72 43.40 -42.01
N ASN A 4 44.33 42.57 -41.17
CA ASN A 4 45.38 42.96 -40.23
C ASN A 4 46.77 42.40 -40.59
N GLY A 5 46.97 41.89 -41.82
CA GLY A 5 48.31 41.64 -42.36
C GLY A 5 49.12 40.53 -41.68
N THR A 6 48.49 39.66 -40.88
CA THR A 6 49.18 38.47 -40.35
C THR A 6 48.95 37.27 -41.26
N GLY A 7 50.04 36.78 -41.86
CA GLY A 7 50.08 35.52 -42.58
C GLY A 7 50.28 34.35 -41.62
N ARG A 8 49.29 33.46 -41.51
CA ARG A 8 49.52 32.08 -41.04
C ARG A 8 49.58 31.15 -42.25
N PRO A 9 50.52 30.18 -42.30
CA PRO A 9 50.61 29.27 -43.43
C PRO A 9 49.34 28.42 -43.48
N LEU A 10 48.61 28.54 -44.60
CA LEU A 10 47.66 27.53 -45.04
C LEU A 10 48.47 26.36 -45.58
N ASN A 11 48.25 25.18 -45.00
CA ASN A 11 48.31 23.91 -45.70
C ASN A 11 49.68 23.51 -46.31
N ASN A 12 50.43 22.69 -45.59
CA ASN A 12 51.58 21.93 -46.08
C ASN A 12 51.22 20.55 -46.65
N GLY A 13 50.03 20.37 -47.23
CA GLY A 13 49.69 19.13 -47.94
C GLY A 13 48.32 19.17 -48.59
N PHE A 14 48.29 19.50 -49.89
CA PHE A 14 47.12 19.28 -50.74
C PHE A 14 46.82 17.78 -50.84
N ASP A 15 45.75 17.34 -50.17
CA ASP A 15 44.98 16.17 -50.57
C ASP A 15 43.69 16.69 -51.24
N LEU A 16 43.67 16.75 -52.57
CA LEU A 16 42.57 17.28 -53.39
C LEU A 16 41.36 16.31 -53.48
N GLY A 17 40.99 15.74 -52.33
CA GLY A 17 39.82 14.86 -52.17
C GLY A 17 39.21 14.86 -50.77
N ALA A 18 39.81 15.56 -49.80
CA ALA A 18 39.33 15.54 -48.42
C ALA A 18 38.32 16.68 -48.18
N VAL A 19 37.03 16.33 -48.18
CA VAL A 19 36.00 17.13 -47.51
C VAL A 19 36.17 16.92 -46.01
N GLU A 20 36.43 17.98 -45.24
CA GLU A 20 36.28 17.92 -43.78
C GLU A 20 34.80 17.65 -43.46
N VAL A 21 34.49 16.38 -43.23
CA VAL A 21 33.17 15.98 -42.76
C VAL A 21 33.14 16.19 -41.25
N PHE A 22 32.48 17.26 -40.80
CA PHE A 22 32.10 17.39 -39.40
C PHE A 22 31.13 16.25 -39.06
N ARG A 23 31.62 15.26 -38.32
CA ARG A 23 30.74 14.29 -37.67
C ARG A 23 30.08 15.01 -36.49
N PRO A 24 28.76 14.93 -36.30
CA PRO A 24 28.14 15.37 -35.05
C PRO A 24 28.90 14.75 -33.89
N ALA A 25 29.20 15.54 -32.86
CA ALA A 25 29.82 15.00 -31.66
C ALA A 25 28.93 13.88 -31.11
N TYR A 26 29.56 12.75 -30.77
CA TYR A 26 28.85 11.64 -30.15
C TYR A 26 28.33 12.09 -28.78
N VAL A 27 27.03 11.95 -28.59
CA VAL A 27 26.33 12.17 -27.34
C VAL A 27 25.58 10.87 -27.06
N PRO A 28 25.90 10.16 -25.96
CA PRO A 28 25.24 8.91 -25.63
C PRO A 28 23.77 9.16 -25.27
N PRO A 29 22.89 8.16 -25.46
CA PRO A 29 21.61 8.16 -24.77
C PRO A 29 21.84 8.13 -23.25
N THR A 30 20.99 8.83 -22.50
CA THR A 30 21.14 8.98 -21.04
C THR A 30 19.89 8.54 -20.30
N ILE A 31 20.04 7.90 -19.16
CA ILE A 31 18.92 7.67 -18.23
C ILE A 31 18.66 8.99 -17.50
N LEU A 32 17.46 9.53 -17.65
CA LEU A 32 17.02 10.75 -16.97
C LEU A 32 16.52 10.47 -15.56
N SER A 33 15.78 9.37 -15.41
CA SER A 33 15.17 9.01 -14.12
C SER A 33 14.86 7.52 -14.05
N VAL A 34 14.77 7.04 -12.81
CA VAL A 34 14.23 5.74 -12.46
C VAL A 34 13.14 5.92 -11.41
N PHE A 35 12.16 5.03 -11.42
CA PHE A 35 11.13 4.93 -10.40
C PHE A 35 10.87 3.45 -10.07
N PRO A 36 10.74 3.04 -8.81
CA PRO A 36 11.07 3.80 -7.61
C PRO A 36 12.48 4.39 -7.64
N ALA A 37 12.69 5.52 -6.98
CA ALA A 37 14.00 6.16 -6.91
C ALA A 37 15.01 5.27 -6.17
N ASP A 38 16.31 5.48 -6.42
CA ASP A 38 17.35 4.74 -5.69
C ASP A 38 17.29 5.05 -4.18
N GLY A 39 17.33 4.00 -3.36
CA GLY A 39 17.15 4.06 -1.92
C GLY A 39 15.73 4.34 -1.44
N ALA A 40 14.72 4.36 -2.33
CA ALA A 40 13.34 4.60 -1.92
C ALA A 40 12.86 3.53 -0.94
N SER A 41 12.20 3.94 0.14
CA SER A 41 11.53 3.07 1.10
C SER A 41 10.01 3.17 0.97
N ASN A 42 9.28 2.24 1.58
CA ASN A 42 7.83 2.20 1.59
C ASN A 42 7.20 2.26 0.19
N VAL A 43 7.86 1.62 -0.77
CA VAL A 43 7.30 1.47 -2.12
C VAL A 43 6.09 0.54 -2.06
N VAL A 44 4.95 1.00 -2.58
CA VAL A 44 3.73 0.17 -2.67
C VAL A 44 3.99 -1.08 -3.51
N GLN A 45 3.43 -2.21 -3.10
CA GLN A 45 3.68 -3.50 -3.75
C GLN A 45 3.15 -3.57 -5.18
N GLY A 46 2.12 -2.79 -5.52
CA GLY A 46 1.57 -2.66 -6.88
C GLY A 46 2.31 -1.65 -7.78
N VAL A 47 3.50 -1.18 -7.39
CA VAL A 47 4.22 -0.15 -8.15
C VAL A 47 4.58 -0.62 -9.56
N THR A 48 4.54 0.31 -10.51
CA THR A 48 5.15 0.12 -11.84
C THR A 48 6.57 0.68 -11.81
N ILE A 49 7.55 -0.19 -12.01
CA ILE A 49 8.95 0.20 -12.16
C ILE A 49 9.11 0.90 -13.50
N THR A 50 9.78 2.05 -13.52
CA THR A 50 9.94 2.90 -14.70
C THR A 50 11.39 3.34 -14.86
N VAL A 51 11.88 3.36 -16.10
CA VAL A 51 13.16 3.98 -16.50
C VAL A 51 12.87 4.93 -17.65
N VAL A 52 13.31 6.18 -17.54
CA VAL A 52 13.18 7.17 -18.61
C VAL A 52 14.55 7.40 -19.23
N ILE A 53 14.65 7.14 -20.53
CA ILE A 53 15.86 7.34 -21.34
C ILE A 53 15.63 8.56 -22.25
N ARG A 54 16.65 9.39 -22.42
CA ARG A 54 16.70 10.45 -23.42
C ARG A 54 17.67 10.07 -24.53
N ASP A 55 17.26 10.34 -25.76
CA ASP A 55 18.14 10.23 -26.92
C ASP A 55 19.33 11.19 -26.81
N GLY A 56 20.50 10.73 -27.24
CA GLY A 56 21.61 11.58 -27.61
C GLY A 56 21.66 11.77 -29.12
N THR A 57 22.86 11.98 -29.66
CA THR A 57 23.08 11.84 -31.11
C THR A 57 23.14 10.35 -31.51
N ALA A 58 23.49 9.47 -30.55
CA ALA A 58 23.22 8.04 -30.62
C ALA A 58 21.86 7.72 -29.94
N LEU A 59 21.12 6.78 -30.54
CA LEU A 59 19.77 6.42 -30.11
C LEU A 59 19.81 5.11 -29.30
N PRO A 60 18.99 4.97 -28.25
CA PRO A 60 18.88 3.71 -27.53
C PRO A 60 18.24 2.65 -28.43
N ASN A 61 18.76 1.42 -28.42
CA ASN A 61 18.26 0.30 -29.20
C ASN A 61 17.20 -0.49 -28.40
N PRO A 62 15.91 -0.45 -28.76
CA PRO A 62 14.86 -1.10 -27.98
C PRO A 62 15.01 -2.62 -27.85
N ALA A 63 15.60 -3.29 -28.85
CA ALA A 63 15.82 -4.74 -28.80
C ALA A 63 16.83 -5.16 -27.72
N SER A 64 17.62 -4.21 -27.21
CA SER A 64 18.65 -4.43 -26.20
C SER A 64 18.17 -4.22 -24.75
N TYR A 65 16.95 -3.70 -24.54
CA TYR A 65 16.44 -3.41 -23.20
C TYR A 65 16.31 -4.70 -22.39
N ARG A 66 17.01 -4.76 -21.25
CA ARG A 66 16.93 -5.86 -20.28
C ARG A 66 16.74 -5.27 -18.90
N LEU A 67 15.80 -5.82 -18.15
CA LEU A 67 15.59 -5.49 -16.74
C LEU A 67 15.72 -6.76 -15.91
N LYS A 68 16.42 -6.66 -14.78
CA LYS A 68 16.45 -7.69 -13.75
C LYS A 68 15.98 -7.13 -12.43
N LEU A 69 15.26 -7.93 -11.65
CA LEU A 69 14.93 -7.67 -10.25
C LEU A 69 15.53 -8.78 -9.40
N ASN A 70 16.36 -8.43 -8.42
CA ASN A 70 17.06 -9.39 -7.55
C ASN A 70 17.80 -10.49 -8.36
N GLY A 71 18.38 -10.11 -9.50
CA GLY A 71 19.08 -11.02 -10.41
C GLY A 71 18.18 -11.81 -11.37
N HIS A 72 16.86 -11.84 -11.15
CA HIS A 72 15.90 -12.51 -12.03
C HIS A 72 15.54 -11.62 -13.22
N THR A 73 15.61 -12.17 -14.43
CA THR A 73 15.24 -11.44 -15.65
C THR A 73 13.74 -11.27 -15.73
N VAL A 74 13.29 -10.04 -16.01
CA VAL A 74 11.89 -9.70 -16.23
C VAL A 74 11.71 -9.08 -17.61
N THR A 75 10.47 -9.06 -18.11
CA THR A 75 10.16 -8.54 -19.45
C THR A 75 9.48 -7.17 -19.34
N PRO A 76 10.21 -6.07 -19.52
CA PRO A 76 9.60 -4.74 -19.54
C PRO A 76 8.93 -4.44 -20.88
N SER A 77 8.04 -3.47 -20.88
CA SER A 77 7.53 -2.81 -22.08
C SER A 77 8.20 -1.46 -22.27
N SER A 78 8.15 -0.87 -23.47
CA SER A 78 8.69 0.47 -23.69
C SER A 78 7.87 1.27 -24.69
N ILE A 79 7.74 2.57 -24.44
CA ILE A 79 7.05 3.52 -25.30
C ILE A 79 7.99 4.70 -25.56
N LYS A 80 8.09 5.13 -26.83
CA LYS A 80 8.88 6.30 -27.22
C LYS A 80 7.96 7.46 -27.61
N ILE A 81 8.19 8.64 -27.03
CA ILE A 81 7.50 9.89 -27.35
C ILE A 81 8.56 10.97 -27.56
N GLY A 82 8.66 11.49 -28.79
CA GLY A 82 9.72 12.41 -29.16
C GLY A 82 11.11 11.81 -28.93
N THR A 83 11.94 12.51 -28.15
CA THR A 83 13.30 12.10 -27.80
C THR A 83 13.39 11.28 -26.51
N SER A 84 12.26 10.90 -25.91
CA SER A 84 12.23 10.15 -24.66
C SER A 84 11.63 8.77 -24.85
N THR A 85 12.29 7.76 -24.27
CA THR A 85 11.78 6.39 -24.17
C THR A 85 11.49 6.08 -22.71
N THR A 86 10.26 5.69 -22.41
CA THR A 86 9.85 5.21 -21.08
C THR A 86 9.76 3.70 -21.14
N VAL A 87 10.58 3.03 -20.34
CA VAL A 87 10.57 1.58 -20.13
C VAL A 87 9.83 1.30 -18.83
N THR A 88 8.85 0.40 -18.84
CA THR A 88 8.01 0.08 -17.68
C THR A 88 7.92 -1.40 -17.41
N TYR A 89 7.81 -1.76 -16.13
CA TYR A 89 7.57 -3.11 -15.66
C TYR A 89 6.67 -3.12 -14.43
N ALA A 90 5.52 -3.80 -14.54
CA ALA A 90 4.67 -4.12 -13.40
C ALA A 90 4.78 -5.63 -13.13
N GLN A 91 5.18 -5.99 -11.91
CA GLN A 91 5.27 -7.40 -11.50
C GLN A 91 3.87 -8.00 -11.47
N PRO A 92 3.60 -9.10 -12.21
CA PRO A 92 2.33 -9.81 -12.08
C PRO A 92 2.11 -10.28 -10.64
N GLY A 93 0.97 -9.94 -10.05
CA GLY A 93 0.66 -10.24 -8.65
C GLY A 93 1.29 -9.27 -7.63
N GLY A 94 2.02 -8.26 -8.08
CA GLY A 94 2.71 -7.29 -7.22
C GLY A 94 4.04 -7.79 -6.67
N LEU A 95 4.82 -6.85 -6.14
CA LEU A 95 6.06 -7.12 -5.41
C LEU A 95 5.76 -7.67 -4.01
N LEU A 96 6.70 -8.42 -3.45
CA LEU A 96 6.60 -8.90 -2.07
C LEU A 96 6.77 -7.74 -1.09
N GLY A 97 6.06 -7.81 0.04
CA GLY A 97 6.18 -6.82 1.12
C GLY A 97 7.47 -6.98 1.93
N ASN A 98 7.88 -5.90 2.60
CA ASN A 98 9.10 -5.83 3.42
C ASN A 98 10.35 -6.39 2.71
N THR A 99 10.46 -6.16 1.40
CA THR A 99 11.48 -6.78 0.56
C THR A 99 12.32 -5.70 -0.10
N ALA A 100 13.64 -5.81 0.06
CA ALA A 100 14.59 -5.02 -0.71
C ALA A 100 14.71 -5.60 -2.14
N TYR A 101 14.53 -4.74 -3.12
CA TYR A 101 14.71 -5.06 -4.53
C TYR A 101 15.89 -4.31 -5.10
N THR A 102 16.78 -5.02 -5.78
CA THR A 102 17.83 -4.48 -6.63
C THR A 102 17.38 -4.60 -8.08
N ALA A 103 17.15 -3.46 -8.72
CA ALA A 103 16.83 -3.38 -10.13
C ALA A 103 18.10 -3.10 -10.94
N VAL A 104 18.29 -3.86 -12.02
CA VAL A 104 19.39 -3.68 -12.97
C VAL A 104 18.80 -3.52 -14.36
N PHE A 105 18.93 -2.33 -14.93
CA PHE A 105 18.52 -2.05 -16.30
C PHE A 105 19.75 -1.92 -17.19
N THR A 106 19.80 -2.68 -18.28
CA THR A 106 20.86 -2.58 -19.29
C THR A 106 20.26 -2.31 -20.66
N PHE A 107 20.95 -1.49 -21.45
CA PHE A 107 20.60 -1.22 -22.83
C PHE A 107 21.85 -0.84 -23.64
N ALA A 108 21.77 -0.98 -24.95
CA ALA A 108 22.80 -0.55 -25.88
C ALA A 108 22.29 0.65 -26.71
N ASP A 109 23.20 1.45 -27.24
CA ASP A 109 22.89 2.42 -28.29
C ASP A 109 22.84 1.74 -29.69
N ASN A 110 22.71 2.56 -30.73
CA ASN A 110 22.73 2.16 -32.12
C ASN A 110 24.09 2.37 -32.81
N SER A 111 25.17 2.51 -32.04
CA SER A 111 26.51 2.73 -32.60
C SER A 111 26.99 1.52 -33.41
N THR A 112 27.72 1.79 -34.49
CA THR A 112 28.27 0.77 -35.41
C THR A 112 29.79 0.89 -35.52
N PRO A 113 30.54 -0.21 -35.69
CA PRO A 113 30.07 -1.59 -35.78
C PRO A 113 29.70 -2.22 -34.43
N THR A 114 30.18 -1.63 -33.33
CA THR A 114 29.97 -2.14 -31.96
C THR A 114 29.11 -1.15 -31.17
N PRO A 115 27.90 -1.55 -30.74
CA PRO A 115 27.07 -0.75 -29.84
C PRO A 115 27.73 -0.52 -28.49
N ASN A 116 27.57 0.66 -27.91
CA ASN A 116 27.97 0.94 -26.53
C ASN A 116 26.91 0.39 -25.57
N LEU A 117 27.34 -0.29 -24.50
CA LEU A 117 26.46 -0.84 -23.47
C LEU A 117 26.39 0.08 -22.25
N PHE A 118 25.18 0.30 -21.76
CA PHE A 118 24.88 1.10 -20.58
C PHE A 118 24.18 0.23 -19.54
N THR A 119 24.52 0.44 -18.28
CA THR A 119 23.93 -0.26 -17.13
C THR A 119 23.59 0.76 -16.06
N ASN A 120 22.39 0.62 -15.49
CA ASN A 120 22.00 1.32 -14.28
C ASN A 120 21.53 0.30 -13.25
N THR A 121 22.05 0.42 -12.03
CA THR A 121 21.66 -0.41 -10.90
C THR A 121 21.16 0.51 -9.80
N TRP A 122 20.00 0.21 -9.25
CA TRP A 122 19.44 0.93 -8.12
C TRP A 122 18.67 -0.03 -7.22
N SER A 123 18.37 0.40 -6.01
CA SER A 123 17.62 -0.40 -5.04
C SER A 123 16.45 0.37 -4.45
N PHE A 124 15.45 -0.35 -3.98
CA PHE A 124 14.33 0.21 -3.23
C PHE A 124 13.74 -0.88 -2.32
N THR A 125 13.01 -0.47 -1.29
CA THR A 125 12.36 -1.38 -0.34
C THR A 125 10.86 -1.17 -0.34
N THR A 126 10.12 -2.26 -0.46
CA THR A 126 8.66 -2.25 -0.43
C THR A 126 8.12 -2.04 0.99
N GLN A 127 6.90 -1.52 1.10
CA GLN A 127 6.16 -1.46 2.36
C GLN A 127 6.03 -2.85 2.99
N PRO A 128 5.87 -2.93 4.32
CA PRO A 128 5.50 -4.19 4.98
C PRO A 128 4.31 -4.88 4.31
N ALA A 129 4.30 -6.21 4.35
CA ALA A 129 3.16 -6.97 3.86
C ALA A 129 1.93 -6.65 4.71
N MET A 130 0.76 -6.56 4.07
CA MET A 130 -0.51 -6.58 4.80
C MET A 130 -0.66 -7.97 5.42
N ASP A 131 -0.92 -8.03 6.72
CA ASP A 131 -1.18 -9.28 7.44
C ASP A 131 -2.34 -10.04 6.77
N ALA A 132 -2.22 -11.36 6.71
CA ALA A 132 -3.24 -12.27 6.21
C ALA A 132 -4.47 -12.41 7.14
N ALA A 133 -4.40 -11.93 8.39
CA ALA A 133 -5.50 -11.91 9.34
C ALA A 133 -6.77 -11.32 8.72
N ALA A 134 -7.93 -11.88 9.02
CA ALA A 134 -9.18 -11.47 8.39
C ALA A 134 -9.55 -10.00 8.71
N PRO A 135 -10.33 -9.31 7.86
CA PRO A 135 -10.88 -7.99 8.20
C PRO A 135 -11.75 -8.05 9.45
N ARG A 136 -11.92 -6.92 10.15
CA ARG A 136 -12.92 -6.75 11.21
C ARG A 136 -14.30 -6.54 10.59
N LEU A 137 -15.35 -7.15 11.14
CA LEU A 137 -16.72 -7.02 10.65
C LEU A 137 -17.43 -5.85 11.33
N GLN A 138 -18.01 -4.95 10.54
CA GLN A 138 -18.96 -3.97 11.07
C GLN A 138 -20.21 -4.66 11.65
N GLY A 139 -20.65 -4.19 12.82
CA GLY A 139 -21.89 -4.62 13.45
C GLY A 139 -23.12 -4.37 12.58
N SER A 140 -24.14 -5.23 12.74
CA SER A 140 -25.45 -5.08 12.09
C SER A 140 -26.53 -4.55 13.04
N ASP A 141 -26.15 -4.24 14.28
CA ASP A 141 -27.00 -3.51 15.22
C ASP A 141 -27.23 -2.06 14.75
N PRO A 142 -28.22 -1.34 15.32
CA PRO A 142 -28.54 0.02 14.89
C PRO A 142 -27.39 1.04 14.98
N SER A 143 -26.37 0.80 15.81
CA SER A 143 -25.20 1.67 15.94
C SER A 143 -24.08 1.30 14.96
N THR A 144 -24.19 0.15 14.27
CA THR A 144 -23.32 -0.32 13.18
C THR A 144 -21.83 -0.16 13.49
N LEU A 145 -21.40 -0.65 14.65
CA LEU A 145 -20.08 -0.33 15.18
C LEU A 145 -18.95 -1.05 14.42
N VAL A 146 -17.85 -0.34 14.21
CA VAL A 146 -16.52 -0.91 13.96
C VAL A 146 -15.61 -0.48 15.10
N ALA A 147 -15.29 -1.40 16.01
CA ALA A 147 -14.36 -1.14 17.10
C ALA A 147 -13.04 -1.86 16.84
N LEU A 148 -11.93 -1.13 16.88
CA LEU A 148 -10.59 -1.60 16.57
C LEU A 148 -9.70 -1.37 17.78
N LYS A 149 -8.98 -2.41 18.24
CA LYS A 149 -7.83 -2.19 19.13
C LYS A 149 -6.66 -1.67 18.31
N ALA A 150 -5.99 -0.62 18.80
CA ALA A 150 -4.89 -0.01 18.09
C ALA A 150 -3.75 -1.01 17.82
N ILE A 151 -3.51 -1.94 18.75
CA ILE A 151 -2.49 -2.98 18.61
C ILE A 151 -2.84 -4.08 17.59
N HIS A 152 -4.09 -4.16 17.11
CA HIS A 152 -4.54 -5.17 16.15
C HIS A 152 -4.57 -4.65 14.71
N PHE A 153 -3.54 -3.88 14.32
CA PHE A 153 -3.34 -3.45 12.95
C PHE A 153 -3.02 -4.64 12.03
N ASN A 154 -3.40 -4.53 10.76
CA ASN A 154 -3.00 -5.48 9.71
C ASN A 154 -1.69 -5.07 9.05
N ARG A 155 -1.32 -3.78 9.10
CA ARG A 155 0.00 -3.33 8.63
C ARG A 155 0.43 -2.12 9.44
N ASN A 156 1.73 -2.02 9.69
CA ASN A 156 2.37 -0.87 10.34
C ASN A 156 3.60 -0.46 9.53
N THR A 157 3.52 0.70 8.90
CA THR A 157 4.54 1.24 7.99
C THR A 157 5.22 2.43 8.66
N ALA A 158 6.53 2.31 8.94
CA ALA A 158 7.33 3.41 9.47
C ALA A 158 7.58 4.49 8.41
N ALA A 159 7.53 5.77 8.74
CA ALA A 159 7.86 6.85 7.80
C ALA A 159 8.34 8.11 8.50
N GLY A 160 9.13 8.92 7.77
CA GLY A 160 9.66 10.19 8.27
C GLY A 160 10.56 10.06 9.52
N GLY A 161 11.16 8.89 9.74
CA GLY A 161 11.98 8.59 10.91
C GLY A 161 11.19 8.13 12.14
N SER A 162 9.87 7.97 12.03
CA SER A 162 9.01 7.50 13.12
C SER A 162 8.32 6.17 12.77
N SER A 163 7.90 5.42 13.79
CA SER A 163 7.06 4.22 13.68
C SER A 163 6.07 4.15 14.83
N TRP A 164 4.87 3.62 14.58
CA TRP A 164 3.97 3.24 15.67
C TRP A 164 4.56 2.03 16.40
N GLN A 165 4.69 2.12 17.72
CA GLN A 165 5.23 1.06 18.56
C GLN A 165 4.25 0.77 19.69
N GLN A 166 4.06 -0.51 20.00
CA GLN A 166 3.29 -0.89 21.17
C GLN A 166 4.09 -0.56 22.43
N VAL A 167 3.46 0.11 23.37
CA VAL A 167 4.02 0.48 24.67
C VAL A 167 3.09 0.02 25.79
N SER A 168 3.64 -0.12 26.99
CA SER A 168 2.84 -0.27 28.21
C SER A 168 2.18 1.07 28.53
N ALA A 169 0.90 1.05 28.91
CA ALA A 169 0.14 2.24 29.25
C ALA A 169 -0.91 1.94 30.32
N ASP A 170 -1.44 2.97 31.00
CA ASP A 170 -2.53 2.84 31.98
C ASP A 170 -3.91 2.77 31.29
N SER A 171 -4.00 1.94 30.26
CA SER A 171 -5.25 1.64 29.56
C SER A 171 -5.89 0.37 30.14
N PRO A 172 -7.18 0.09 29.90
CA PRO A 172 -7.87 -1.08 30.45
C PRO A 172 -7.21 -2.44 30.13
N ASP A 173 -6.44 -2.53 29.04
CA ASP A 173 -5.68 -3.74 28.67
C ASP A 173 -4.16 -3.60 28.87
N GLY A 174 -3.70 -2.50 29.45
CA GLY A 174 -2.30 -2.24 29.76
C GLY A 174 -1.43 -1.84 28.56
N THR A 175 -2.04 -1.57 27.39
CA THR A 175 -1.31 -1.30 26.14
C THR A 175 -1.77 -0.03 25.43
N ALA A 176 -0.88 0.56 24.64
CA ALA A 176 -1.21 1.58 23.65
C ALA A 176 -0.23 1.50 22.47
N MET A 177 -0.60 2.12 21.35
CA MET A 177 0.32 2.43 20.26
C MET A 177 0.79 3.86 20.39
N GLN A 178 2.10 4.07 20.31
CA GLN A 178 2.75 5.38 20.34
C GLN A 178 3.64 5.56 19.13
N ALA A 179 3.55 6.69 18.44
CA ALA A 179 4.50 7.01 17.40
C ALA A 179 5.83 7.46 18.02
N LEU A 180 6.89 6.70 17.77
CA LEU A 180 8.22 6.89 18.34
C LEU A 180 9.27 7.09 17.23
N PRO A 181 10.41 7.75 17.52
CA PRO A 181 10.74 8.39 18.80
C PRO A 181 9.86 9.62 19.04
N ASN A 182 9.59 9.92 20.31
CA ASN A 182 8.92 11.16 20.69
C ASN A 182 9.97 12.27 20.85
N VAL A 183 9.99 13.17 19.87
CA VAL A 183 10.96 14.26 19.72
C VAL A 183 10.27 15.59 19.38
N GLY A 184 8.94 15.70 19.58
CA GLY A 184 8.15 16.91 19.32
C GLY A 184 7.87 17.14 17.83
N ARG A 185 7.64 16.07 17.09
CA ARG A 185 7.41 16.07 15.65
C ARG A 185 5.93 16.17 15.31
N ASN A 186 5.55 17.25 14.63
CA ASN A 186 4.22 17.45 14.06
C ASN A 186 4.26 17.45 12.52
N VAL A 187 3.52 16.54 11.88
CA VAL A 187 3.43 16.40 10.41
C VAL A 187 2.13 16.99 9.82
N LEU A 188 1.25 17.56 10.65
CA LEU A 188 -0.03 18.13 10.24
C LEU A 188 -0.82 17.12 9.37
N ALA A 189 -1.27 17.52 8.18
CA ALA A 189 -1.95 16.64 7.22
C ALA A 189 -0.98 15.97 6.19
N ASN A 190 0.34 16.14 6.35
CA ASN A 190 1.31 15.58 5.40
C ASN A 190 1.60 14.10 5.69
N ILE A 191 0.66 13.24 5.30
CA ILE A 191 0.69 11.80 5.56
C ILE A 191 1.89 11.07 4.91
N SER A 192 2.52 11.62 3.87
CA SER A 192 3.70 10.98 3.27
C SER A 192 4.92 10.96 4.21
N LEU A 193 4.91 11.80 5.25
CA LEU A 193 5.94 11.84 6.28
C LEU A 193 5.54 11.08 7.54
N SER A 194 4.34 10.50 7.59
CA SER A 194 3.76 9.96 8.82
C SER A 194 3.81 8.43 8.88
N PRO A 195 4.20 7.82 10.02
CA PRO A 195 3.99 6.39 10.20
C PRO A 195 2.49 6.05 10.15
N LEU A 196 2.16 4.89 9.62
CA LEU A 196 0.81 4.47 9.28
C LEU A 196 0.49 3.09 9.88
N MET A 197 -0.60 2.99 10.62
CA MET A 197 -1.28 1.73 10.93
C MET A 197 -2.51 1.55 10.05
N GLU A 198 -2.71 0.35 9.52
CA GLU A 198 -3.82 0.02 8.63
C GLU A 198 -4.62 -1.15 9.15
N TYR A 199 -5.94 -1.03 9.08
CA TYR A 199 -6.90 -2.02 9.57
C TYR A 199 -7.85 -2.41 8.44
N LYS A 200 -7.91 -3.70 8.13
CA LYS A 200 -8.89 -4.25 7.20
C LYS A 200 -10.24 -4.30 7.88
N VAL A 201 -11.26 -3.72 7.26
CA VAL A 201 -12.63 -3.68 7.79
C VAL A 201 -13.60 -4.06 6.69
N THR A 202 -14.57 -4.93 7.00
CA THR A 202 -15.74 -5.16 6.15
C THR A 202 -16.89 -4.30 6.64
N PHE A 203 -17.20 -3.24 5.91
CA PHE A 203 -18.37 -2.41 6.12
C PHE A 203 -19.61 -3.07 5.50
N VAL A 204 -20.68 -3.16 6.29
CA VAL A 204 -21.99 -3.67 5.86
C VAL A 204 -23.01 -2.55 5.67
N THR A 205 -22.67 -1.34 6.09
CA THR A 205 -23.46 -0.11 5.93
C THR A 205 -22.61 0.95 5.23
N ASN A 206 -23.18 1.68 4.28
CA ASN A 206 -22.53 2.80 3.61
C ASN A 206 -22.96 4.14 4.23
N GLY A 207 -22.28 5.23 3.81
CA GLY A 207 -22.53 6.59 4.27
C GLY A 207 -21.56 7.04 5.37
N THR A 208 -21.98 8.08 6.09
CA THR A 208 -21.15 8.74 7.11
C THR A 208 -20.94 7.87 8.34
N HIS A 209 -19.67 7.68 8.70
CA HIS A 209 -19.25 7.04 9.93
C HIS A 209 -18.52 8.05 10.81
N TYR A 210 -19.06 8.30 12.00
CA TYR A 210 -18.45 9.12 13.04
C TYR A 210 -17.29 8.39 13.68
N ILE A 211 -16.19 9.10 13.89
CA ILE A 211 -14.96 8.54 14.43
C ILE A 211 -14.85 8.89 15.91
N TRP A 212 -14.39 7.92 16.68
CA TRP A 212 -13.97 8.04 18.06
C TRP A 212 -12.57 7.44 18.21
N ALA A 213 -11.72 8.07 19.01
CA ALA A 213 -10.42 7.55 19.41
C ALA A 213 -10.36 7.49 20.95
N TYR A 214 -9.90 6.37 21.49
CA TYR A 214 -9.60 6.21 22.91
C TYR A 214 -8.10 6.31 23.10
N GLY A 215 -7.66 7.37 23.77
CA GLY A 215 -6.24 7.69 23.89
C GLY A 215 -5.92 8.61 25.04
N GLU A 216 -4.64 8.87 25.22
CA GLU A 216 -4.08 9.73 26.27
C GLU A 216 -2.98 10.63 25.68
N ALA A 217 -2.96 11.89 26.12
CA ALA A 217 -2.10 12.96 25.62
C ALA A 217 -1.07 13.47 26.65
N ASP A 218 -0.78 12.65 27.68
CA ASP A 218 0.15 12.98 28.76
C ASP A 218 1.51 12.29 28.61
N SER A 219 2.03 12.22 27.37
CA SER A 219 3.40 11.78 27.13
C SER A 219 4.40 12.93 27.34
N PRO A 220 5.65 12.65 27.77
CA PRO A 220 6.72 13.66 27.74
C PRO A 220 6.89 14.23 26.32
N PRO A 221 7.08 15.53 26.08
CA PRO A 221 7.60 16.52 27.04
C PRO A 221 6.54 17.25 27.86
N GLY A 222 5.25 16.97 27.69
CA GLY A 222 4.20 17.49 28.54
C GLY A 222 2.81 17.48 27.91
N ALA A 223 1.82 17.53 28.80
CA ALA A 223 0.40 17.69 28.54
C ALA A 223 0.00 18.49 27.28
N GLY A 224 -0.73 17.84 26.37
CA GLY A 224 -1.41 18.52 25.25
C GLY A 224 -0.51 18.96 24.10
N VAL A 225 0.74 18.45 24.04
CA VAL A 225 1.68 18.67 22.93
C VAL A 225 1.64 17.51 21.93
N ASP A 226 1.28 16.32 22.42
CA ASP A 226 1.43 15.04 21.74
C ASP A 226 0.08 14.32 21.65
N ASP A 227 -0.92 14.98 21.09
CA ASP A 227 -2.31 14.60 21.39
C ASP A 227 -3.16 14.29 20.18
N THR A 228 -2.59 14.28 18.96
CA THR A 228 -3.37 14.07 17.75
C THR A 228 -2.85 13.02 16.77
N CYS A 229 -3.80 12.37 16.11
CA CYS A 229 -3.59 11.53 14.94
C CYS A 229 -4.47 11.99 13.76
N ASN A 230 -4.22 11.45 12.57
CA ASN A 230 -5.10 11.58 11.42
C ASN A 230 -5.69 10.21 11.08
N ILE A 231 -6.97 10.16 10.74
CA ILE A 231 -7.67 8.93 10.38
C ILE A 231 -8.29 9.09 9.00
N GLY A 232 -8.11 8.09 8.14
CA GLY A 232 -8.65 8.08 6.78
C GLY A 232 -9.14 6.71 6.34
N LEU A 233 -9.43 6.62 5.04
CA LEU A 233 -9.99 5.44 4.41
C LEU A 233 -9.33 5.20 3.05
N ASP A 234 -8.91 3.98 2.78
CA ASP A 234 -8.34 3.51 1.51
C ASP A 234 -7.16 4.36 1.01
N GLY A 235 -6.28 4.77 1.93
CA GLY A 235 -5.11 5.60 1.67
C GLY A 235 -5.40 7.08 1.48
N VAL A 236 -6.66 7.50 1.66
CA VAL A 236 -7.10 8.90 1.52
C VAL A 236 -7.37 9.49 2.89
N LEU A 237 -6.74 10.63 3.17
CA LEU A 237 -7.04 11.44 4.35
C LEU A 237 -8.08 12.53 4.01
N PRO A 238 -9.36 12.39 4.41
CA PRO A 238 -10.34 13.45 4.25
C PRO A 238 -10.08 14.60 5.23
N SER A 239 -10.57 15.81 4.93
CA SER A 239 -10.45 16.94 5.85
C SER A 239 -11.16 16.71 7.20
N THR A 240 -12.23 15.92 7.20
CA THR A 240 -12.94 15.45 8.39
C THR A 240 -12.18 14.37 9.16
N GLY A 241 -11.00 13.99 8.67
CA GLY A 241 -10.12 12.99 9.24
C GLY A 241 -8.86 13.56 9.91
N VAL A 242 -8.67 14.89 9.85
CA VAL A 242 -7.42 15.56 10.23
C VAL A 242 -7.45 16.01 11.69
N GLY A 243 -6.48 15.55 12.49
CA GLY A 243 -6.23 16.05 13.84
C GLY A 243 -7.24 15.57 14.88
N PHE A 244 -7.54 14.28 14.92
CA PHE A 244 -8.29 13.68 16.03
C PHE A 244 -7.49 13.76 17.32
N GLY A 245 -8.06 14.42 18.33
CA GLY A 245 -7.34 14.71 19.56
C GLY A 245 -7.58 16.13 20.06
N GLY A 246 -6.70 16.67 20.91
CA GLY A 246 -6.80 18.06 21.40
C GLY A 246 -7.60 18.26 22.70
N ASN A 247 -8.30 17.24 23.19
CA ASN A 247 -9.09 17.30 24.43
C ASN A 247 -9.03 15.99 25.24
N PHE A 248 -7.91 15.27 25.14
CA PHE A 248 -7.60 14.25 26.13
C PHE A 248 -7.18 14.99 27.41
N ALA A 249 -8.11 15.15 28.34
CA ALA A 249 -7.91 16.01 29.50
C ALA A 249 -6.67 15.58 30.29
N VAL A 250 -5.74 16.52 30.44
CA VAL A 250 -4.52 16.37 31.23
C VAL A 250 -4.88 15.87 32.63
N LEU A 251 -4.17 14.85 33.13
CA LEU A 251 -4.40 14.19 34.42
C LEU A 251 -5.67 13.32 34.52
N GLN A 252 -6.40 13.07 33.43
CA GLN A 252 -7.57 12.17 33.45
C GLN A 252 -7.29 10.79 32.84
N GLY A 253 -6.06 10.55 32.37
CA GLY A 253 -5.70 9.29 31.72
C GLY A 253 -6.36 9.12 30.36
N PHE A 254 -6.64 7.86 30.00
CA PHE A 254 -7.28 7.53 28.73
C PHE A 254 -8.74 8.00 28.68
N LEU A 255 -9.11 8.68 27.59
CA LEU A 255 -10.45 9.18 27.35
C LEU A 255 -10.88 8.95 25.91
N TRP A 256 -12.20 8.92 25.69
CA TRP A 256 -12.79 8.90 24.35
C TRP A 256 -12.92 10.32 23.80
N ASN A 257 -12.48 10.52 22.55
CA ASN A 257 -12.62 11.78 21.83
C ASN A 257 -13.15 11.53 20.41
N ASN A 258 -14.09 12.34 19.94
CA ASN A 258 -14.65 12.32 18.59
C ASN A 258 -14.49 13.64 17.82
N ALA A 259 -13.94 14.66 18.46
CA ALA A 259 -13.78 15.97 17.89
C ALA A 259 -12.38 16.14 17.27
N LEU A 260 -12.33 16.91 16.19
CA LEU A 260 -11.08 17.35 15.57
C LEU A 260 -10.51 18.54 16.35
N LEU A 261 -9.20 18.55 16.57
CA LEU A 261 -8.42 19.67 17.11
C LEU A 261 -9.05 20.29 18.38
N GLY A 262 -9.31 19.45 19.38
CA GLY A 262 -9.90 19.83 20.65
C GLY A 262 -11.42 19.72 20.61
N ASN A 263 -12.11 20.86 20.66
CA ASN A 263 -13.58 20.92 20.63
C ASN A 263 -14.11 21.36 19.25
N GLY A 264 -13.42 20.97 18.17
CA GLY A 264 -13.85 21.23 16.80
C GLY A 264 -15.03 20.35 16.36
N PRO A 265 -15.33 20.31 15.05
CA PRO A 265 -16.40 19.46 14.55
C PRO A 265 -16.11 17.97 14.79
N LEU A 266 -17.17 17.16 14.80
CA LEU A 266 -17.05 15.71 14.83
C LEU A 266 -16.27 15.24 13.60
N GLY A 267 -15.31 14.35 13.82
CA GLY A 267 -14.61 13.74 12.71
C GLY A 267 -15.39 12.56 12.11
N THR A 268 -15.27 12.40 10.81
CA THR A 268 -16.07 11.45 10.04
C THR A 268 -15.29 10.85 8.87
N LEU A 269 -15.62 9.62 8.51
CA LEU A 269 -15.32 9.01 7.21
C LEU A 269 -16.60 8.86 6.40
N ASP A 270 -16.49 8.96 5.08
CA ASP A 270 -17.57 8.60 4.17
C ASP A 270 -17.27 7.25 3.51
N VAL A 271 -18.07 6.24 3.84
CA VAL A 271 -17.95 4.90 3.27
C VAL A 271 -18.93 4.81 2.10
N ALA A 272 -18.47 5.16 0.89
CA ALA A 272 -19.36 5.26 -0.27
C ALA A 272 -19.99 3.92 -0.68
N MET A 273 -19.27 2.81 -0.47
CA MET A 273 -19.71 1.45 -0.83
C MET A 273 -19.51 0.52 0.36
N THR A 274 -20.41 -0.44 0.55
CA THR A 274 -20.19 -1.55 1.48
C THR A 274 -19.15 -2.50 0.91
N GLY A 275 -18.39 -3.18 1.76
CA GLY A 275 -17.36 -4.13 1.35
C GLY A 275 -16.11 -4.07 2.21
N GLU A 276 -15.02 -4.65 1.73
CA GLU A 276 -13.71 -4.54 2.37
C GLU A 276 -13.08 -3.17 2.07
N HIS A 277 -12.63 -2.50 3.12
CA HIS A 277 -11.91 -1.23 3.09
C HIS A 277 -10.72 -1.29 4.04
N ILE A 278 -9.80 -0.34 3.90
CA ILE A 278 -8.70 -0.10 4.83
C ILE A 278 -8.98 1.18 5.61
N VAL A 279 -9.06 1.07 6.93
CA VAL A 279 -9.02 2.23 7.83
C VAL A 279 -7.56 2.56 8.10
N ASP A 280 -7.17 3.79 7.83
CA ASP A 280 -5.80 4.27 7.95
C ASP A 280 -5.65 5.18 9.17
N VAL A 281 -4.57 5.00 9.93
CA VAL A 281 -4.25 5.82 11.10
C VAL A 281 -2.82 6.31 10.99
N TRP A 282 -2.67 7.60 10.70
CA TRP A 282 -1.40 8.29 10.65
C TRP A 282 -1.14 9.06 11.94
N MET A 283 0.12 9.14 12.33
CA MET A 283 0.55 10.13 13.32
C MET A 283 0.29 11.55 12.79
N ARG A 284 -0.18 12.46 13.63
CA ARG A 284 -0.11 13.90 13.35
C ARG A 284 0.99 14.50 14.21
N GLU A 285 0.94 14.24 15.51
CA GLU A 285 2.03 14.49 16.46
C GLU A 285 2.57 13.16 16.97
N ASP A 286 3.89 13.08 17.19
CA ASP A 286 4.45 11.97 17.95
C ASP A 286 3.97 12.00 19.41
N GLY A 287 4.20 10.90 20.14
CA GLY A 287 3.88 10.84 21.56
C GLY A 287 2.45 10.43 21.94
N LEU A 288 1.44 10.68 21.10
CA LEU A 288 0.05 10.23 21.37
C LEU A 288 0.00 8.74 21.73
N LEU A 289 -0.63 8.42 22.86
CA LEU A 289 -0.96 7.05 23.25
C LEU A 289 -2.36 6.71 22.72
N LEU A 290 -2.44 5.82 21.74
CA LEU A 290 -3.71 5.37 21.15
C LEU A 290 -4.02 3.92 21.56
N ASN A 291 -5.18 3.68 22.17
CA ASN A 291 -5.60 2.33 22.56
C ASN A 291 -6.70 1.76 21.65
N GLN A 292 -7.71 2.54 21.29
CA GLN A 292 -8.82 2.09 20.44
C GLN A 292 -9.26 3.15 19.43
N ILE A 293 -9.83 2.67 18.33
CA ILE A 293 -10.58 3.47 17.36
C ILE A 293 -11.97 2.86 17.25
N LEU A 294 -12.98 3.71 17.14
CA LEU A 294 -14.36 3.31 16.94
C LEU A 294 -14.96 4.11 15.78
N LEU A 295 -15.69 3.43 14.91
CA LEU A 295 -16.52 4.02 13.87
C LEU A 295 -17.97 3.62 14.09
N THR A 296 -18.91 4.53 13.87
CA THR A 296 -20.35 4.30 14.05
C THR A 296 -21.16 5.17 13.10
N THR A 297 -22.35 4.73 12.68
CA THR A 297 -23.27 5.60 11.91
C THR A 297 -24.18 6.42 12.82
N ASP A 298 -24.19 6.15 14.14
CA ASP A 298 -25.00 6.89 15.10
C ASP A 298 -24.26 8.15 15.58
N PRO A 299 -24.72 9.37 15.20
CA PRO A 299 -24.10 10.62 15.64
C PRO A 299 -24.13 10.84 17.15
N ASN A 300 -25.01 10.13 17.87
CA ASN A 300 -25.22 10.29 19.31
C ASN A 300 -24.64 9.13 20.13
N TYR A 301 -23.90 8.21 19.50
CA TYR A 301 -23.26 7.11 20.23
C TYR A 301 -22.27 7.66 21.25
N ASP A 302 -22.41 7.25 22.52
CA ASP A 302 -21.47 7.60 23.59
C ASP A 302 -20.77 6.33 24.11
N PRO A 303 -19.46 6.17 23.82
CA PRO A 303 -18.70 5.00 24.28
C PRO A 303 -18.48 4.97 25.80
N ASN A 304 -18.72 6.06 26.54
CA ASN A 304 -18.65 6.06 28.00
C ASN A 304 -19.91 5.45 28.62
N VAL A 305 -21.06 5.60 27.97
CA VAL A 305 -22.34 5.00 28.40
C VAL A 305 -22.44 3.56 27.90
N THR A 306 -22.05 3.33 26.64
CA THR A 306 -22.06 2.00 26.03
C THR A 306 -20.65 1.67 25.52
N PRO A 307 -19.78 1.07 26.35
CA PRO A 307 -18.43 0.73 25.94
C PRO A 307 -18.42 -0.27 24.77
N PRO A 308 -17.67 0.00 23.68
CA PRO A 308 -17.61 -0.91 22.56
C PRO A 308 -16.73 -2.13 22.90
N THR A 309 -17.17 -3.31 22.47
CA THR A 309 -16.28 -4.48 22.36
C THR A 309 -15.62 -4.46 20.99
N GLU A 310 -14.38 -4.92 20.89
CA GLU A 310 -13.70 -5.02 19.59
C GLU A 310 -14.54 -5.83 18.59
N SER A 311 -14.68 -5.30 17.38
CA SER A 311 -15.43 -5.94 16.31
C SER A 311 -14.88 -7.35 16.03
N PRO A 312 -15.74 -8.35 15.78
CA PRO A 312 -15.26 -9.68 15.48
C PRO A 312 -14.50 -9.67 14.15
N LEU A 313 -13.59 -10.63 13.98
CA LEU A 313 -13.03 -10.90 12.66
C LEU A 313 -14.15 -11.39 11.73
N ASN A 314 -14.13 -10.93 10.47
CA ASN A 314 -14.90 -11.44 9.36
C ASN A 314 -14.05 -12.44 8.57
N PRO A 315 -13.92 -13.71 9.00
CA PRO A 315 -13.13 -14.68 8.26
C PRO A 315 -13.61 -14.76 6.80
N ALA A 316 -12.70 -14.94 5.84
CA ALA A 316 -13.01 -14.95 4.41
C ALA A 316 -14.21 -15.84 4.07
N GLN A 317 -15.25 -15.35 3.39
CA GLN A 317 -16.46 -16.15 3.11
C GLN A 317 -16.12 -17.51 2.49
N PRO A 318 -16.91 -18.56 2.76
CA PRO A 318 -16.68 -19.85 2.16
C PRO A 318 -16.71 -19.76 0.63
N ARG A 319 -15.59 -20.08 -0.02
CA ARG A 319 -15.49 -20.06 -1.47
C ARG A 319 -15.32 -21.47 -2.00
N LEU A 320 -16.36 -21.96 -2.66
CA LEU A 320 -16.34 -23.23 -3.38
C LEU A 320 -15.52 -23.10 -4.67
N THR A 321 -14.62 -24.05 -4.89
CA THR A 321 -13.95 -24.27 -6.17
C THR A 321 -14.25 -25.68 -6.62
N VAL A 322 -14.54 -25.84 -7.91
CA VAL A 322 -14.85 -27.13 -8.52
C VAL A 322 -13.83 -27.39 -9.61
N GLN A 323 -13.14 -28.52 -9.53
CA GLN A 323 -12.14 -28.93 -10.50
C GLN A 323 -12.46 -30.33 -11.03
N ASN A 324 -12.38 -30.51 -12.35
CA ASN A 324 -12.40 -31.84 -12.94
C ASN A 324 -10.99 -32.44 -12.90
N THR A 325 -10.86 -33.64 -12.37
CA THR A 325 -9.58 -34.37 -12.24
C THR A 325 -9.71 -35.75 -12.88
N SER A 326 -8.59 -36.46 -13.05
CA SER A 326 -8.61 -37.85 -13.53
C SER A 326 -9.35 -38.81 -12.58
N ALA A 327 -9.57 -38.42 -11.33
CA ALA A 327 -10.30 -39.18 -10.32
C ALA A 327 -11.78 -38.77 -10.16
N GLY A 328 -12.28 -37.80 -10.95
CA GLY A 328 -13.63 -37.27 -10.87
C GLY A 328 -13.68 -35.77 -10.54
N LEU A 329 -14.87 -35.30 -10.11
CA LEU A 329 -15.10 -33.90 -9.77
C LEU A 329 -14.64 -33.64 -8.33
N VAL A 330 -13.70 -32.73 -8.11
CA VAL A 330 -13.24 -32.35 -6.77
C VAL A 330 -13.84 -31.00 -6.41
N ILE A 331 -14.55 -30.96 -5.30
CA ILE A 331 -15.04 -29.74 -4.69
C ILE A 331 -14.12 -29.39 -3.52
N THR A 332 -13.47 -28.23 -3.58
CA THR A 332 -12.71 -27.66 -2.46
C THR A 332 -13.37 -26.39 -1.96
N TRP A 333 -13.17 -26.06 -0.69
CA TRP A 333 -13.57 -24.75 -0.17
C TRP A 333 -12.57 -24.19 0.82
N SER A 334 -12.34 -22.88 0.72
CA SER A 334 -11.61 -22.07 1.69
C SER A 334 -12.59 -21.29 2.56
N GLY A 335 -12.12 -20.66 3.64
CA GLY A 335 -12.98 -19.85 4.52
C GLY A 335 -13.74 -20.65 5.61
N GLY A 336 -13.52 -21.96 5.71
CA GLY A 336 -14.18 -22.81 6.70
C GLY A 336 -15.68 -23.04 6.42
N GLY A 337 -16.40 -23.58 7.41
CA GLY A 337 -17.80 -23.97 7.28
C GLY A 337 -18.00 -25.43 6.85
N THR A 338 -19.24 -25.90 6.94
CA THR A 338 -19.66 -27.26 6.60
C THR A 338 -20.24 -27.30 5.20
N LEU A 339 -19.84 -28.29 4.40
CA LEU A 339 -20.43 -28.54 3.10
C LEU A 339 -21.81 -29.18 3.26
N TYR A 340 -22.80 -28.65 2.55
CA TYR A 340 -24.15 -29.20 2.44
C TYR A 340 -24.44 -29.58 0.99
N SER A 341 -25.20 -30.66 0.80
CA SER A 341 -25.78 -31.03 -0.49
C SER A 341 -27.30 -31.12 -0.45
N GLY A 342 -27.94 -31.01 -1.61
CA GLY A 342 -29.39 -31.12 -1.75
C GLY A 342 -29.83 -31.33 -3.20
N PRO A 343 -30.99 -31.97 -3.44
CA PRO A 343 -31.45 -32.31 -4.79
C PRO A 343 -31.91 -31.10 -5.61
N ALA A 344 -32.11 -29.93 -4.98
CA ALA A 344 -32.49 -28.68 -5.62
C ALA A 344 -31.79 -27.49 -4.97
N VAL A 345 -31.67 -26.37 -5.71
CA VAL A 345 -31.09 -25.11 -5.20
C VAL A 345 -31.86 -24.51 -4.00
N THR A 346 -33.12 -24.90 -3.83
CA THR A 346 -33.97 -24.48 -2.70
C THR A 346 -33.87 -25.43 -1.50
N GLY A 347 -33.13 -26.53 -1.62
CA GLY A 347 -33.08 -27.61 -0.62
C GLY A 347 -34.13 -28.72 -0.87
N PRO A 348 -34.32 -29.64 0.09
CA PRO A 348 -33.73 -29.65 1.43
C PRO A 348 -32.21 -29.83 1.40
N TRP A 349 -31.52 -29.26 2.38
CA TRP A 349 -30.07 -29.30 2.50
C TRP A 349 -29.65 -30.22 3.64
N SER A 350 -28.63 -31.05 3.44
CA SER A 350 -28.06 -31.92 4.47
C SER A 350 -26.54 -31.84 4.48
N PRO A 351 -25.88 -31.91 5.67
CA PRO A 351 -24.43 -31.92 5.75
C PRO A 351 -23.85 -33.10 4.97
N VAL A 352 -22.76 -32.87 4.23
CA VAL A 352 -22.06 -33.92 3.49
C VAL A 352 -21.08 -34.61 4.44
N ALA A 353 -21.34 -35.87 4.76
CA ALA A 353 -20.49 -36.65 5.66
C ALA A 353 -19.08 -36.86 5.08
N GLY A 354 -18.06 -36.75 5.92
CA GLY A 354 -16.65 -36.96 5.53
C GLY A 354 -16.00 -35.81 4.76
N ALA A 355 -16.72 -34.72 4.49
CA ALA A 355 -16.20 -33.55 3.81
C ALA A 355 -15.37 -32.68 4.79
N SER A 356 -14.11 -32.38 4.45
CA SER A 356 -13.22 -31.53 5.28
C SER A 356 -12.29 -30.68 4.39
N GLY A 357 -12.71 -29.45 4.09
CA GLY A 357 -12.01 -28.53 3.16
C GLY A 357 -11.97 -28.98 1.70
N SER A 358 -12.24 -30.26 1.43
CA SER A 358 -12.35 -30.88 0.12
C SER A 358 -13.26 -32.12 0.16
N ILE A 359 -13.87 -32.46 -0.98
CA ILE A 359 -14.54 -33.73 -1.22
C ILE A 359 -14.49 -34.11 -2.70
N ASN A 360 -14.37 -35.41 -2.97
CA ASN A 360 -14.51 -35.97 -4.30
C ASN A 360 -15.97 -36.34 -4.55
N ILE A 361 -16.52 -35.89 -5.68
CA ILE A 361 -17.85 -36.21 -6.16
C ILE A 361 -17.73 -37.15 -7.35
N ASP A 362 -18.43 -38.28 -7.27
CA ASP A 362 -18.60 -39.18 -8.39
C ASP A 362 -19.52 -38.53 -9.43
N PRO A 363 -19.02 -38.20 -10.64
CA PRO A 363 -19.83 -37.56 -11.66
C PRO A 363 -20.93 -38.47 -12.24
N SER A 364 -20.92 -39.77 -11.93
CA SER A 364 -22.00 -40.70 -12.29
C SER A 364 -23.14 -40.76 -11.26
N ALA A 365 -22.97 -40.13 -10.09
CA ALA A 365 -24.00 -40.06 -9.07
C ALA A 365 -25.17 -39.14 -9.48
N PRO A 366 -26.36 -39.28 -8.86
CA PRO A 366 -27.48 -38.37 -9.09
C PRO A 366 -27.07 -36.90 -8.88
N GLN A 367 -27.64 -36.01 -9.69
CA GLN A 367 -27.39 -34.57 -9.58
C GLN A 367 -27.68 -34.06 -8.16
N GLN A 368 -26.73 -33.28 -7.64
CA GLN A 368 -26.83 -32.59 -6.36
C GLN A 368 -26.35 -31.15 -6.53
N PHE A 369 -26.93 -30.26 -5.74
CA PHE A 369 -26.42 -28.91 -5.54
C PHE A 369 -25.59 -28.91 -4.27
N TYR A 370 -24.56 -28.05 -4.22
CA TYR A 370 -23.66 -27.92 -3.08
C TYR A 370 -23.58 -26.48 -2.64
N LYS A 371 -23.53 -26.27 -1.32
CA LYS A 371 -23.23 -24.97 -0.71
C LYS A 371 -22.43 -25.18 0.56
N VAL A 372 -21.59 -24.21 0.91
CA VAL A 372 -20.93 -24.20 2.21
C VAL A 372 -21.69 -23.22 3.10
N ILE A 373 -22.07 -23.69 4.28
CA ILE A 373 -22.71 -22.88 5.32
C ILE A 373 -21.73 -22.77 6.48
N ARG A 374 -21.61 -21.58 7.06
CA ARG A 374 -20.91 -21.37 8.32
C ARG A 374 -21.82 -21.63 9.50
#